data_AF-A0A1J1GWS8-F1
#
_entry.id   AF-A0A1J1GWS8-F1
#
_cell.length_a   1.000
_cell.length_b   1.000
_cell.length_c   1.000
_cell.angle_alpha   90.00
_cell.angle_beta   90.00
_cell.angle_gamma   90.00
#
_symmetry.space_group_name_H-M   'P 1'
#
loop_
_entity.id
_entity.type
_entity.pdbx_description
1 polymer ?
#
loop_
_entity_poly.entity_id
_entity_poly.type
_entity_poly.pdbx_seq_one_letter_code
_entity_poly.pdbx_strand_id
1 'polypeptide(L)'
;MIKENGIIFLGTGGSSSTPKLSHVFKNSKKILNKNKNSLSKLELKKEDYENIDKFVDELASKSLDCIDELNNLYLKKLYSDYPNMECYTCFDALNNDSKNKRNNISLLLKSNNSYVLIDVGKTFRDNMVLISHSHTDALNGIDDLRDLQDFNKTMYDDLYYYTPKKIIDIYLNEVTYERLLSGYAYLAQKRSENIFYSKIPALNIFILKDEKYNKIMRNDNVLSELKEESDKLENNIPIEKDIDRIDEKKINKDDDNTSVNIHTYDLKDEYGFIYSKFDNDKIIRFIPFEHGKNYICVGYIIGKDKKLVYISDCSNLSSYILNYIKNFEPIEILIIDALFYTRKHYSHFSLHQSIKIALLIKPKKVYFVGMSCAIEHNITNLFLQKLSKKYPDTSFSLAHDGLFIPFDF
;
A
#
# COMPACT_ATOMS: atom_id res chain seq x y z
N MET A 1 -7.85 -16.99 15.67
CA MET A 1 -8.59 -15.85 15.08
C MET A 1 -8.36 -14.64 15.95
N ILE A 2 -7.88 -13.55 15.37
CA ILE A 2 -7.73 -12.26 16.04
C ILE A 2 -9.14 -11.72 16.30
N LYS A 3 -9.53 -11.65 17.57
CA LYS A 3 -10.86 -11.15 17.98
C LYS A 3 -10.88 -9.63 18.16
N GLU A 4 -9.72 -9.04 18.41
CA GLU A 4 -9.53 -7.62 18.70
C GLU A 4 -9.66 -6.74 17.46
N ASN A 5 -9.84 -5.43 17.69
CA ASN A 5 -9.76 -4.43 16.63
C ASN A 5 -8.30 -4.12 16.32
N GLY A 6 -7.97 -3.91 15.06
CA GLY A 6 -6.60 -3.59 14.70
C GLY A 6 -6.28 -3.72 13.22
N ILE A 7 -4.98 -3.77 12.96
CA ILE A 7 -4.36 -3.76 11.64
C ILE A 7 -3.58 -5.07 11.48
N ILE A 8 -3.85 -5.80 10.41
CA ILE A 8 -3.13 -7.04 10.05
C ILE A 8 -2.39 -6.77 8.75
N PHE A 9 -1.07 -6.95 8.75
CA PHE A 9 -0.24 -6.82 7.55
C PHE A 9 -0.21 -8.18 6.82
N LEU A 10 -0.99 -8.31 5.75
CA LEU A 10 -1.03 -9.52 4.92
C LEU A 10 0.21 -9.60 4.01
N GLY A 11 0.74 -8.45 3.62
CA GLY A 11 2.02 -8.34 2.93
C GLY A 11 2.66 -6.97 3.10
N THR A 12 3.98 -6.91 2.99
CA THR A 12 4.78 -5.71 3.36
C THR A 12 5.87 -5.33 2.35
N GLY A 13 6.06 -6.11 1.29
CA GLY A 13 7.07 -5.85 0.25
C GLY A 13 6.51 -5.05 -0.92
N GLY A 14 7.38 -4.38 -1.68
CA GLY A 14 6.98 -3.65 -2.90
C GLY A 14 6.59 -4.57 -4.06
N SER A 15 6.60 -4.06 -5.30
CA SER A 15 6.07 -4.79 -6.47
C SER A 15 6.73 -6.15 -6.74
N SER A 16 8.01 -6.29 -6.41
CA SER A 16 8.68 -7.58 -6.35
C SER A 16 8.63 -8.15 -4.93
N SER A 17 7.92 -9.26 -4.75
CA SER A 17 7.97 -10.05 -3.52
C SER A 17 9.41 -10.45 -3.17
N THR A 18 9.68 -10.62 -1.89
CA THR A 18 10.95 -11.17 -1.39
C THR A 18 10.67 -12.57 -0.84
N PRO A 19 11.35 -13.63 -1.33
CA PRO A 19 12.53 -13.60 -2.20
C PRO A 19 12.22 -13.29 -3.68
N LYS A 20 13.16 -12.61 -4.34
CA LYS A 20 13.12 -12.44 -5.81
C LYS A 20 13.54 -13.72 -6.50
N LEU A 21 12.75 -14.19 -7.47
CA LEU A 21 13.01 -15.43 -8.20
C LEU A 21 14.40 -15.46 -8.86
N SER A 22 14.83 -14.35 -9.46
CA SER A 22 16.16 -14.21 -10.06
C SER A 22 17.29 -14.39 -9.04
N HIS A 23 17.11 -13.91 -7.80
CA HIS A 23 18.09 -14.07 -6.73
C HIS A 23 18.10 -15.51 -6.21
N VAL A 24 16.95 -16.18 -6.15
CA VAL A 24 16.87 -17.61 -5.77
C VAL A 24 17.69 -18.45 -6.75
N PHE A 25 17.51 -18.28 -8.06
CA PHE A 25 18.29 -19.01 -9.07
C PHE A 25 19.78 -18.68 -9.06
N LYS A 26 20.15 -17.43 -8.81
CA LYS A 26 21.57 -17.04 -8.69
C LYS A 26 22.22 -17.64 -7.43
N ASN A 27 21.51 -17.61 -6.30
CA ASN A 27 21.99 -18.20 -5.05
C ASN A 27 22.10 -19.73 -5.15
N SER A 28 21.13 -20.41 -5.78
CA SER A 28 21.18 -21.88 -5.92
C SER A 28 22.41 -22.36 -6.69
N LYS A 29 22.80 -21.65 -7.76
CA LYS A 29 24.05 -21.91 -8.49
C LYS A 29 25.30 -21.77 -7.62
N LYS A 30 25.32 -20.80 -6.70
CA LYS A 30 26.45 -20.60 -5.77
C LYS A 30 26.52 -21.67 -4.68
N ILE A 31 25.38 -22.24 -4.29
CA ILE A 31 25.28 -23.27 -3.24
C ILE A 31 25.67 -24.65 -3.78
N LEU A 32 25.29 -25.00 -5.01
CA LEU A 32 25.59 -26.30 -5.64
C LEU A 32 27.10 -26.61 -5.71
N ASN A 33 27.95 -25.58 -5.67
CA ASN A 33 29.40 -25.73 -5.65
C ASN A 33 29.96 -26.10 -4.26
N LYS A 34 29.12 -26.24 -3.22
CA LYS A 34 29.50 -26.72 -1.88
C LYS A 34 28.80 -28.06 -1.58
N ASN A 35 29.53 -28.98 -0.94
CA ASN A 35 29.03 -30.30 -0.56
C ASN A 35 27.69 -30.22 0.20
N LYS A 36 26.77 -31.14 -0.15
CA LYS A 36 25.36 -31.24 0.27
C LYS A 36 25.16 -31.51 1.78
N ASN A 37 25.65 -30.65 2.66
CA ASN A 37 25.15 -30.61 4.03
C ASN A 37 24.06 -29.54 4.14
N SER A 38 22.99 -29.89 4.84
CA SER A 38 21.74 -29.13 5.01
C SER A 38 21.98 -27.63 5.22
N LEU A 39 21.13 -26.79 4.62
CA LEU A 39 21.02 -25.35 4.94
C LEU A 39 20.64 -25.19 6.42
N SER A 40 21.62 -25.16 7.31
CA SER A 40 21.41 -24.87 8.73
C SER A 40 21.87 -23.44 9.01
N LYS A 41 20.97 -22.63 9.58
CA LYS A 41 21.36 -21.36 10.20
C LYS A 41 22.36 -21.66 11.32
N LEU A 42 23.46 -20.92 11.37
CA LEU A 42 24.34 -20.98 12.55
C LEU A 42 23.69 -20.21 13.70
N GLU A 43 23.88 -20.68 14.92
CA GLU A 43 23.52 -19.88 16.09
C GLU A 43 24.55 -18.75 16.27
N LEU A 44 24.07 -17.50 16.28
CA LEU A 44 24.91 -16.35 16.57
C LEU A 44 25.39 -16.39 18.02
N LYS A 45 26.68 -16.18 18.22
CA LYS A 45 27.27 -16.11 19.57
C LYS A 45 27.04 -14.74 20.19
N LYS A 46 27.25 -14.60 21.49
CA LYS A 46 27.08 -13.32 22.21
C LYS A 46 27.96 -12.22 21.59
N GLU A 47 29.20 -12.55 21.22
CA GLU A 47 30.15 -11.62 20.62
C GLU A 47 29.67 -11.12 19.24
N ASP A 48 28.92 -11.94 18.50
CA ASP A 48 28.33 -11.55 17.23
C ASP A 48 27.26 -10.46 17.43
N TYR A 49 26.39 -10.64 18.43
CA TYR A 49 25.38 -9.65 18.77
C TYR A 49 26.00 -8.34 19.25
N GLU A 50 27.02 -8.39 20.11
CA GLU A 50 27.74 -7.20 20.58
C GLU A 50 28.41 -6.45 19.42
N ASN A 51 28.98 -7.17 18.45
CA ASN A 51 29.58 -6.58 17.27
C ASN A 51 28.53 -5.90 16.36
N ILE A 52 27.39 -6.55 16.15
CA ILE A 52 26.28 -6.00 15.35
C ILE A 52 25.70 -4.76 16.04
N ASP A 53 25.45 -4.83 17.35
CA ASP A 53 24.87 -3.72 18.11
C ASP A 53 25.79 -2.50 18.08
N LYS A 54 27.10 -2.70 18.30
CA LYS A 54 28.10 -1.62 18.20
C LYS A 54 28.13 -0.99 16.80
N PHE A 55 28.09 -1.79 15.74
CA PHE A 55 28.02 -1.30 14.36
C PHE A 55 26.78 -0.44 14.12
N VAL A 56 25.62 -0.89 14.60
CA VAL A 56 24.36 -0.15 14.48
C VAL A 56 24.37 1.13 15.31
N ASP A 57 24.93 1.10 16.53
CA ASP A 57 25.08 2.28 17.39
C ASP A 57 25.95 3.35 16.73
N GLU A 58 27.08 2.95 16.14
CA GLU A 58 27.94 3.87 15.41
C GLU A 58 27.17 4.55 14.26
N LEU A 59 26.43 3.79 13.46
CA LEU A 59 25.62 4.35 12.37
C LEU A 59 24.48 5.25 12.87
N ALA A 60 23.75 4.85 13.91
CA ALA A 60 22.64 5.62 14.45
C ALA A 60 23.09 6.93 15.12
N SER A 61 24.34 7.00 15.59
CA SER A 61 24.95 8.21 16.13
C SER A 61 25.27 9.27 15.07
N LYS A 62 25.43 8.85 13.81
CA LYS A 62 25.75 9.73 12.65
C LYS A 62 24.48 10.39 12.08
N SER A 63 24.62 11.05 10.92
CA SER A 63 23.47 11.57 10.18
C SER A 63 22.68 10.43 9.53
N LEU A 64 21.40 10.69 9.20
CA LEU A 64 20.56 9.72 8.50
C LEU A 64 21.11 9.38 7.10
N ASP A 65 21.98 10.23 6.53
CA ASP A 65 22.56 10.01 5.21
C ASP A 65 23.48 8.77 5.18
N CYS A 66 23.98 8.32 6.34
CA CYS A 66 24.78 7.10 6.48
C CYS A 66 23.95 5.80 6.49
N ILE A 67 22.61 5.85 6.41
CA ILE A 67 21.76 4.65 6.54
C ILE A 67 21.99 3.62 5.42
N ASP A 68 22.53 4.03 4.26
CA ASP A 68 22.94 3.09 3.19
C ASP A 68 24.13 2.20 3.58
N GLU A 69 24.89 2.56 4.62
CA GLU A 69 25.98 1.74 5.15
C GLU A 69 25.45 0.49 5.88
N LEU A 70 24.16 0.49 6.27
CA LEU A 70 23.48 -0.70 6.75
C LEU A 70 23.60 -1.79 5.70
N ASN A 71 24.14 -2.92 6.14
CA ASN A 71 24.44 -4.02 5.26
C ASN A 71 23.95 -5.32 5.88
N ASN A 72 24.09 -6.41 5.13
CA ASN A 72 23.66 -7.73 5.58
C ASN A 72 24.59 -8.35 6.64
N LEU A 73 25.23 -7.58 7.53
CA LEU A 73 26.17 -8.08 8.55
C LEU A 73 25.54 -9.18 9.39
N TYR A 74 24.31 -8.94 9.85
CA TYR A 74 23.52 -9.91 10.60
C TYR A 74 23.39 -11.25 9.85
N LEU A 75 22.91 -11.21 8.59
CA LEU A 75 22.73 -12.42 7.79
C LEU A 75 24.05 -13.05 7.33
N LYS A 76 25.10 -12.27 7.08
CA LYS A 76 26.44 -12.78 6.74
C LYS A 76 27.03 -13.60 7.88
N LYS A 77 26.81 -13.19 9.13
CA LYS A 77 27.22 -13.96 10.31
C LYS A 77 26.36 -15.22 10.47
N LEU A 78 25.04 -15.09 10.30
CA LEU A 78 24.09 -16.22 10.39
C LEU A 78 24.35 -17.31 9.33
N TYR A 79 24.84 -16.91 8.16
CA TYR A 79 25.16 -17.77 7.02
C TYR A 79 26.65 -17.70 6.65
N SER A 80 27.55 -17.78 7.64
CA SER A 80 29.00 -17.67 7.39
C SER A 80 29.55 -18.78 6.49
N ASP A 81 28.88 -19.93 6.45
CA ASP A 81 29.20 -21.04 5.54
C ASP A 81 28.88 -20.71 4.07
N TYR A 82 28.20 -19.60 3.81
CA TYR A 82 27.84 -19.14 2.48
C TYR A 82 28.37 -17.71 2.24
N PRO A 83 29.70 -17.50 2.23
CA PRO A 83 30.28 -16.22 1.88
C PRO A 83 30.03 -16.00 0.38
N ASN A 84 29.53 -14.83 -0.01
CA ASN A 84 29.28 -14.40 -1.40
C ASN A 84 27.92 -14.76 -2.02
N MET A 85 26.87 -14.89 -1.21
CA MET A 85 25.50 -14.93 -1.73
C MET A 85 25.19 -13.68 -2.59
N GLU A 86 24.40 -13.84 -3.65
CA GLU A 86 23.93 -12.72 -4.47
C GLU A 86 23.10 -11.74 -3.63
N CYS A 87 22.19 -12.28 -2.84
CA CYS A 87 21.36 -11.52 -1.94
C CYS A 87 21.07 -12.37 -0.71
N TYR A 88 21.64 -11.95 0.43
CA TYR A 88 21.41 -12.61 1.72
C TYR A 88 19.95 -12.47 2.16
N THR A 89 19.32 -11.31 1.94
CA THR A 89 17.90 -11.09 2.28
C THR A 89 16.97 -12.07 1.55
N CYS A 90 17.16 -12.27 0.25
CA CYS A 90 16.39 -13.26 -0.51
C CYS A 90 16.74 -14.70 -0.11
N PHE A 91 17.99 -14.97 0.29
CA PHE A 91 18.35 -16.29 0.78
C PHE A 91 17.66 -16.60 2.11
N ASP A 92 17.70 -15.65 3.05
CA ASP A 92 17.05 -15.77 4.35
C ASP A 92 15.52 -15.91 4.23
N ALA A 93 14.91 -15.19 3.30
CA ALA A 93 13.48 -15.21 3.01
C ALA A 93 12.96 -16.56 2.48
N LEU A 94 13.82 -17.51 2.13
CA LEU A 94 13.41 -18.89 1.81
C LEU A 94 12.97 -19.65 3.06
N ASN A 95 13.39 -19.21 4.25
CA ASN A 95 12.93 -19.79 5.51
C ASN A 95 11.56 -19.24 5.86
N ASN A 96 10.63 -20.11 6.30
CA ASN A 96 9.25 -19.71 6.58
C ASN A 96 9.13 -18.67 7.71
N ASP A 97 9.98 -18.73 8.73
CA ASP A 97 9.94 -17.81 9.87
C ASP A 97 10.72 -16.51 9.64
N SER A 98 11.29 -16.31 8.45
CA SER A 98 12.04 -15.10 8.13
C SER A 98 11.10 -13.92 7.90
N LYS A 99 11.31 -12.84 8.66
CA LYS A 99 10.67 -11.53 8.42
C LYS A 99 11.20 -10.81 7.16
N ASN A 100 12.22 -11.36 6.51
CA ASN A 100 12.66 -10.94 5.18
C ASN A 100 11.79 -11.53 4.06
N LYS A 101 10.98 -12.56 4.36
CA LYS A 101 9.93 -13.03 3.45
C LYS A 101 8.79 -12.00 3.44
N ARG A 102 8.49 -11.47 2.27
CA ARG A 102 7.55 -10.36 2.07
C ARG A 102 6.74 -10.58 0.80
N ASN A 103 5.43 -10.73 0.98
CA ASN A 103 4.43 -10.66 -0.07
C ASN A 103 4.20 -9.22 -0.50
N ASN A 104 3.43 -9.01 -1.57
CA ASN A 104 3.05 -7.66 -2.00
C ASN A 104 2.20 -6.97 -0.93
N ILE A 105 2.33 -5.65 -0.83
CA ILE A 105 1.64 -4.85 0.20
C ILE A 105 0.14 -5.15 0.19
N SER A 106 -0.40 -5.51 1.35
CA SER A 106 -1.83 -5.65 1.58
C SER A 106 -2.11 -5.61 3.07
N LEU A 107 -3.17 -4.91 3.48
CA LEU A 107 -3.53 -4.72 4.89
C LEU A 107 -5.00 -5.03 5.11
N LEU A 108 -5.30 -5.71 6.21
CA LEU A 108 -6.66 -5.91 6.70
C LEU A 108 -6.88 -5.12 7.98
N LEU A 109 -7.78 -4.14 7.92
CA LEU A 109 -8.27 -3.38 9.06
C LEU A 109 -9.52 -4.06 9.59
N LYS A 110 -9.56 -4.31 10.88
CA LYS A 110 -10.72 -4.90 11.56
C LYS A 110 -11.22 -3.96 12.64
N SER A 111 -12.49 -3.59 12.57
CA SER A 111 -13.20 -2.87 13.63
C SER A 111 -14.53 -3.56 13.90
N ASN A 112 -14.70 -4.10 15.09
CA ASN A 112 -15.83 -4.96 15.47
C ASN A 112 -16.02 -6.11 14.46
N ASN A 113 -17.16 -6.14 13.78
CA ASN A 113 -17.51 -7.09 12.72
C ASN A 113 -17.35 -6.48 11.32
N SER A 114 -16.77 -5.28 11.21
CA SER A 114 -16.45 -4.62 9.96
C SER A 114 -14.97 -4.82 9.61
N TYR A 115 -14.74 -4.99 8.32
CA TYR A 115 -13.43 -5.26 7.74
C TYR A 115 -13.21 -4.27 6.61
N VAL A 116 -11.99 -3.74 6.50
CA VAL A 116 -11.54 -2.94 5.37
C VAL A 116 -10.20 -3.54 4.94
N LEU A 117 -10.13 -4.04 3.74
CA LEU A 117 -8.90 -4.44 3.10
C LEU A 117 -8.34 -3.28 2.27
N ILE A 118 -7.03 -3.08 2.33
CA ILE A 118 -6.30 -2.21 1.43
C ILE A 118 -5.41 -3.08 0.54
N ASP A 119 -5.60 -2.95 -0.77
CA ASP A 119 -4.95 -3.65 -1.88
C ASP A 119 -5.18 -5.17 -1.94
N VAL A 120 -5.46 -5.64 -3.16
CA VAL A 120 -5.71 -7.03 -3.54
C VAL A 120 -4.68 -7.47 -4.57
N GLY A 121 -3.42 -7.47 -4.15
CA GLY A 121 -2.33 -7.93 -5.01
C GLY A 121 -2.47 -9.38 -5.47
N LYS A 122 -1.60 -9.81 -6.39
CA LYS A 122 -1.53 -11.20 -6.91
C LYS A 122 -1.39 -12.33 -5.87
N THR A 123 -1.31 -12.03 -4.59
CA THR A 123 -1.14 -13.00 -3.48
C THR A 123 -2.32 -13.00 -2.50
N PHE A 124 -3.50 -12.50 -2.88
CA PHE A 124 -4.55 -12.07 -1.95
C PHE A 124 -5.76 -13.02 -1.74
N ARG A 125 -6.42 -12.97 -0.54
CA ARG A 125 -7.70 -13.63 -0.16
C ARG A 125 -8.37 -13.02 1.13
N ASP A 126 -9.28 -12.00 1.13
CA ASP A 126 -10.06 -11.41 2.30
C ASP A 126 -11.04 -10.19 2.00
N ASN A 127 -12.06 -9.88 2.85
CA ASN A 127 -13.31 -9.08 2.56
C ASN A 127 -13.27 -7.51 2.68
N MET A 128 -14.07 -6.81 1.83
CA MET A 128 -14.23 -5.33 1.59
C MET A 128 -12.96 -4.61 1.17
N VAL A 129 -12.90 -3.88 0.05
CA VAL A 129 -11.60 -3.55 -0.58
C VAL A 129 -11.45 -2.08 -0.97
N LEU A 130 -10.34 -1.49 -0.54
CA LEU A 130 -9.78 -0.24 -1.01
C LEU A 130 -8.60 -0.55 -1.92
N ILE A 131 -8.54 0.05 -3.10
CA ILE A 131 -7.44 -0.17 -4.04
C ILE A 131 -6.65 1.14 -4.17
N SER A 132 -5.40 1.11 -3.71
CA SER A 132 -4.49 2.25 -3.73
C SER A 132 -4.12 2.64 -5.16
N HIS A 133 -3.87 1.65 -6.01
CA HIS A 133 -3.50 1.83 -7.41
C HIS A 133 -3.65 0.56 -8.26
N SER A 134 -3.43 0.69 -9.56
CA SER A 134 -3.76 -0.30 -10.59
C SER A 134 -2.58 -1.19 -11.04
N HIS A 135 -1.45 -1.22 -10.32
CA HIS A 135 -0.40 -2.16 -10.67
C HIS A 135 -0.75 -3.57 -10.22
N THR A 136 -0.12 -4.56 -10.86
CA THR A 136 -0.38 -5.99 -10.65
C THR A 136 -0.27 -6.42 -9.18
N ASP A 137 0.63 -5.80 -8.44
CA ASP A 137 0.88 -6.03 -7.03
C ASP A 137 -0.18 -5.46 -6.09
N ALA A 138 -1.08 -4.59 -6.56
CA ALA A 138 -2.20 -4.04 -5.79
C ALA A 138 -3.59 -4.46 -6.32
N LEU A 139 -3.70 -4.93 -7.56
CA LEU A 139 -5.00 -5.18 -8.23
C LEU A 139 -5.25 -6.64 -8.65
N ASN A 140 -4.23 -7.40 -9.06
CA ASN A 140 -4.47 -8.62 -9.85
C ASN A 140 -5.04 -9.82 -9.05
N GLY A 141 -5.26 -9.69 -7.75
CA GLY A 141 -5.99 -10.64 -6.91
C GLY A 141 -7.49 -10.36 -6.80
N ILE A 142 -8.03 -9.36 -7.51
CA ILE A 142 -9.45 -8.96 -7.41
C ILE A 142 -10.44 -10.09 -7.77
N ASP A 143 -10.04 -11.03 -8.62
CA ASP A 143 -10.87 -12.18 -9.00
C ASP A 143 -11.03 -13.19 -7.83
N ASP A 144 -10.07 -13.25 -6.92
CA ASP A 144 -10.12 -14.12 -5.74
C ASP A 144 -11.08 -13.59 -4.66
N LEU A 145 -11.67 -12.40 -4.84
CA LEU A 145 -12.72 -11.89 -3.95
C LEU A 145 -13.96 -12.79 -3.91
N ARG A 146 -14.18 -13.61 -4.93
CA ARG A 146 -15.25 -14.62 -4.94
C ARG A 146 -15.15 -15.63 -3.79
N ASP A 147 -13.96 -15.87 -3.25
CA ASP A 147 -13.78 -16.84 -2.16
C ASP A 147 -14.29 -16.30 -0.82
N LEU A 148 -14.62 -15.01 -0.77
CA LEU A 148 -14.99 -14.28 0.43
C LEU A 148 -16.47 -13.98 0.53
N GLN A 149 -17.17 -14.12 -0.60
CA GLN A 149 -18.60 -13.99 -0.69
C GLN A 149 -19.25 -15.35 -0.46
N ASP A 150 -20.31 -15.33 0.33
CA ASP A 150 -21.21 -16.48 0.38
C ASP A 150 -22.04 -16.51 -0.90
N PHE A 151 -22.22 -17.71 -1.45
CA PHE A 151 -23.08 -17.94 -2.61
C PHE A 151 -24.25 -18.85 -2.22
N ASN A 152 -25.44 -18.52 -2.71
CA ASN A 152 -26.50 -19.50 -2.87
C ASN A 152 -26.14 -20.41 -4.04
N LYS A 153 -26.35 -21.71 -3.87
CA LYS A 153 -26.12 -22.73 -4.90
C LYS A 153 -27.47 -23.35 -5.25
N THR A 154 -27.88 -23.21 -6.51
CA THR A 154 -29.13 -23.77 -7.03
C THR A 154 -28.81 -24.72 -8.18
N MET A 155 -29.58 -25.78 -8.36
CA MET A 155 -29.40 -26.74 -9.46
C MET A 155 -30.61 -26.66 -10.39
N TYR A 156 -30.36 -26.47 -11.69
CA TYR A 156 -31.37 -26.59 -12.75
C TYR A 156 -30.77 -27.44 -13.87
N ASP A 157 -31.51 -28.46 -14.33
CA ASP A 157 -31.14 -29.34 -15.44
C ASP A 157 -29.67 -29.82 -15.38
N ASP A 158 -29.28 -30.40 -14.24
CA ASP A 158 -27.93 -30.91 -13.94
C ASP A 158 -26.78 -29.88 -13.93
N LEU A 159 -27.11 -28.59 -14.05
CA LEU A 159 -26.16 -27.48 -13.96
C LEU A 159 -26.30 -26.75 -12.62
N TYR A 160 -25.16 -26.38 -12.04
CA TYR A 160 -25.11 -25.57 -10.82
C TYR A 160 -25.01 -24.10 -11.13
N TYR A 161 -25.79 -23.33 -10.39
CA TYR A 161 -25.90 -21.89 -10.49
C TYR A 161 -25.53 -21.24 -9.16
N TYR A 162 -24.77 -20.17 -9.23
CA TYR A 162 -24.29 -19.44 -8.06
C TYR A 162 -24.83 -18.01 -8.07
N THR A 163 -25.38 -17.58 -6.94
CA THR A 163 -25.83 -16.19 -6.72
C THR A 163 -25.20 -15.66 -5.42
N PRO A 164 -24.46 -14.54 -5.47
CA PRO A 164 -23.81 -13.98 -4.28
C PRO A 164 -24.85 -13.44 -3.29
N LYS A 165 -24.61 -13.67 -1.98
CA LYS A 165 -25.52 -13.24 -0.91
C LYS A 165 -25.31 -11.79 -0.47
N LYS A 166 -24.10 -11.27 -0.66
CA LYS A 166 -23.70 -9.91 -0.27
C LYS A 166 -22.78 -9.34 -1.32
N ILE A 167 -22.94 -8.06 -1.61
CA ILE A 167 -22.10 -7.31 -2.54
C ILE A 167 -20.90 -6.74 -1.78
N ILE A 168 -19.74 -6.68 -2.42
CA ILE A 168 -18.52 -6.08 -1.86
C ILE A 168 -18.36 -4.67 -2.42
N ASP A 169 -18.27 -3.67 -1.54
CA ASP A 169 -17.94 -2.30 -1.91
C ASP A 169 -16.44 -2.18 -2.23
N ILE A 170 -16.14 -1.60 -3.39
CA ILE A 170 -14.79 -1.33 -3.89
C ILE A 170 -14.66 0.17 -4.14
N TYR A 171 -13.67 0.80 -3.51
CA TYR A 171 -13.38 2.23 -3.71
C TYR A 171 -12.05 2.39 -4.46
N LEU A 172 -12.06 3.15 -5.55
CA LEU A 172 -10.88 3.37 -6.39
C LEU A 172 -10.99 4.68 -7.19
N ASN A 173 -9.86 5.24 -7.61
CA ASN A 173 -9.85 6.40 -8.50
C ASN A 173 -10.18 6.03 -9.96
N GLU A 174 -10.48 7.04 -10.77
CA GLU A 174 -10.85 6.87 -12.19
C GLU A 174 -9.79 6.14 -13.01
N VAL A 175 -8.51 6.51 -12.86
CA VAL A 175 -7.38 5.85 -13.55
C VAL A 175 -7.31 4.35 -13.24
N THR A 176 -7.56 3.98 -11.98
CA THR A 176 -7.58 2.57 -11.57
C THR A 176 -8.78 1.84 -12.15
N TYR A 177 -9.93 2.52 -12.27
CA TYR A 177 -11.15 1.93 -12.80
C TYR A 177 -11.03 1.65 -14.30
N GLU A 178 -10.47 2.57 -15.08
CA GLU A 178 -10.22 2.36 -16.51
C GLU A 178 -9.31 1.14 -16.77
N ARG A 179 -8.31 0.94 -15.91
CA ARG A 179 -7.38 -0.19 -16.01
C ARG A 179 -8.01 -1.49 -15.55
N LEU A 180 -8.83 -1.46 -14.51
CA LEU A 180 -9.66 -2.60 -14.12
C LEU A 180 -10.61 -3.00 -15.25
N LEU A 181 -11.29 -2.04 -15.89
CA LEU A 181 -12.19 -2.29 -17.01
C LEU A 181 -11.45 -2.92 -18.21
N SER A 182 -10.23 -2.46 -18.48
CA SER A 182 -9.41 -2.98 -19.59
C SER A 182 -8.91 -4.41 -19.35
N GLY A 183 -8.54 -4.76 -18.11
CA GLY A 183 -7.99 -6.09 -17.76
C GLY A 183 -9.03 -7.12 -17.31
N TYR A 184 -10.09 -6.66 -16.65
CA TYR A 184 -11.12 -7.49 -16.00
C TYR A 184 -12.52 -6.96 -16.34
N ALA A 185 -12.80 -6.74 -17.63
CA ALA A 185 -14.10 -6.26 -18.11
C ALA A 185 -15.28 -7.05 -17.53
N TYR A 186 -15.09 -8.35 -17.28
CA TYR A 186 -16.13 -9.20 -16.71
C TYR A 186 -16.47 -8.89 -15.23
N LEU A 187 -15.59 -8.19 -14.51
CA LEU A 187 -15.82 -7.74 -13.13
C LEU A 187 -16.25 -6.28 -13.05
N ALA A 188 -15.94 -5.48 -14.08
CA ALA A 188 -16.09 -4.03 -14.03
C ALA A 188 -17.17 -3.48 -14.96
N GLN A 189 -17.63 -4.26 -15.95
CA GLN A 189 -18.73 -3.85 -16.81
C GLN A 189 -20.07 -4.13 -16.13
N LYS A 190 -21.02 -3.19 -16.23
CA LYS A 190 -22.39 -3.38 -15.76
C LYS A 190 -23.01 -4.60 -16.45
N ARG A 191 -23.61 -5.50 -15.66
CA ARG A 191 -24.18 -6.77 -16.13
C ARG A 191 -25.56 -6.97 -15.55
N SER A 192 -26.50 -7.45 -16.37
CA SER A 192 -27.88 -7.76 -15.99
C SER A 192 -28.08 -9.21 -15.55
N GLU A 193 -27.04 -10.02 -15.56
CA GLU A 193 -27.09 -11.45 -15.20
C GLU A 193 -26.67 -11.62 -13.73
N ASN A 194 -27.59 -12.12 -12.88
CA ASN A 194 -27.35 -12.40 -11.46
C ASN A 194 -27.13 -13.91 -11.17
N ILE A 195 -27.08 -14.73 -12.23
CA ILE A 195 -27.00 -16.18 -12.16
C ILE A 195 -25.82 -16.63 -13.02
N PHE A 196 -24.88 -17.33 -12.40
CA PHE A 196 -23.64 -17.74 -13.07
C PHE A 196 -23.41 -19.25 -12.98
N TYR A 197 -22.87 -19.83 -14.04
CA TYR A 197 -22.36 -21.21 -14.06
C TYR A 197 -21.07 -21.40 -13.23
N SER A 198 -20.47 -20.29 -12.78
CA SER A 198 -19.28 -20.24 -11.91
C SER A 198 -19.44 -19.16 -10.84
N LYS A 199 -18.63 -19.20 -9.78
CA LYS A 199 -18.65 -18.12 -8.78
C LYS A 199 -17.96 -16.87 -9.35
N ILE A 200 -18.75 -15.84 -9.63
CA ILE A 200 -18.26 -14.51 -10.02
C ILE A 200 -18.53 -13.55 -8.86
N PRO A 201 -17.55 -12.72 -8.46
CA PRO A 201 -17.78 -11.82 -7.35
C PRO A 201 -18.77 -10.72 -7.72
N ALA A 202 -19.69 -10.40 -6.81
CA ALA A 202 -20.58 -9.24 -6.94
C ALA A 202 -19.94 -8.00 -6.31
N LEU A 203 -19.77 -6.96 -7.11
CA LEU A 203 -18.99 -5.78 -6.76
C LEU A 203 -19.83 -4.51 -6.84
N ASN A 204 -19.60 -3.59 -5.92
CA ASN A 204 -20.15 -2.24 -5.95
C ASN A 204 -18.99 -1.25 -6.07
N ILE A 205 -18.79 -0.71 -7.27
CA ILE A 205 -17.63 0.09 -7.65
C ILE A 205 -17.93 1.56 -7.43
N PHE A 206 -17.27 2.16 -6.44
CA PHE A 206 -17.29 3.59 -6.15
C PHE A 206 -16.06 4.26 -6.76
N ILE A 207 -16.28 5.03 -7.82
CA ILE A 207 -15.25 5.79 -8.52
C ILE A 207 -15.08 7.13 -7.82
N LEU A 208 -13.90 7.35 -7.26
CA LEU A 208 -13.50 8.61 -6.61
C LEU A 208 -13.16 9.64 -7.71
N LYS A 209 -14.03 10.64 -7.88
CA LYS A 209 -13.80 11.76 -8.79
C LYS A 209 -13.42 13.00 -7.99
N ASP A 210 -12.16 13.40 -8.04
CA ASP A 210 -11.74 14.62 -7.35
C ASP A 210 -10.80 15.45 -8.22
N GLU A 211 -11.23 16.68 -8.50
CA GLU A 211 -10.48 17.67 -9.27
C GLU A 211 -9.08 17.95 -8.69
N LYS A 212 -8.86 17.70 -7.39
CA LYS A 212 -7.55 17.81 -6.76
C LYS A 212 -6.58 16.73 -7.24
N TYR A 213 -7.06 15.56 -7.63
CA TYR A 213 -6.23 14.54 -8.29
C TYR A 213 -5.66 15.09 -9.60
N ASN A 214 -6.47 15.86 -10.33
CA ASN A 214 -6.04 16.56 -11.55
C ASN A 214 -5.13 17.76 -11.25
N LYS A 215 -5.32 18.47 -10.13
CA LYS A 215 -4.43 19.60 -9.74
C LYS A 215 -3.01 19.14 -9.39
N ILE A 216 -2.84 17.96 -8.76
CA ILE A 216 -1.51 17.40 -8.50
C ILE A 216 -0.78 17.13 -9.82
N MET A 217 -1.47 16.59 -10.83
CA MET A 217 -0.91 16.40 -12.17
C MET A 217 -0.59 17.74 -12.88
N ARG A 218 -1.32 18.82 -12.57
CA ARG A 218 -1.11 20.16 -13.16
C ARG A 218 -0.07 21.00 -12.43
N ASN A 219 0.40 20.62 -11.24
CA ASN A 219 1.38 21.42 -10.49
C ASN A 219 2.80 21.40 -11.10
N ASP A 220 3.05 20.62 -12.16
CA ASP A 220 4.20 20.83 -13.06
C ASP A 220 4.08 22.13 -13.89
N ASN A 221 2.90 22.75 -13.97
CA ASN A 221 2.69 24.00 -14.73
C ASN A 221 2.73 25.30 -13.90
N VAL A 222 2.79 25.23 -12.56
CA VAL A 222 2.87 26.47 -11.74
C VAL A 222 4.29 27.06 -11.76
N LEU A 223 5.32 26.27 -12.10
CA LEU A 223 6.65 26.80 -12.40
C LEU A 223 6.78 27.40 -13.80
N SER A 224 5.86 27.09 -14.74
CA SER A 224 5.78 27.78 -16.05
C SER A 224 4.93 29.04 -15.99
N GLU A 225 3.93 29.12 -15.12
CA GLU A 225 3.08 30.32 -14.98
C GLU A 225 3.83 31.51 -14.35
N LEU A 226 4.90 31.28 -13.56
CA LEU A 226 5.79 32.36 -13.09
C LEU A 226 6.85 32.80 -14.12
N LYS A 227 6.91 32.16 -15.29
CA LYS A 227 7.81 32.54 -16.40
C LYS A 227 7.10 33.21 -17.58
N GLU A 228 5.77 33.18 -17.63
CA GLU A 228 5.00 33.78 -18.72
C GLU A 228 4.35 35.13 -18.35
N GLU A 229 4.31 35.52 -17.06
CA GLU A 229 3.88 36.86 -16.65
C GLU A 229 4.87 38.00 -17.02
N SER A 230 6.04 37.67 -17.60
CA SER A 230 7.00 38.68 -18.09
C SER A 230 6.91 38.98 -19.59
N ASP A 231 6.06 38.30 -20.37
CA ASP A 231 5.98 38.57 -21.81
C ASP A 231 4.52 38.61 -22.32
N LYS A 232 4.02 39.84 -22.38
CA LYS A 232 3.13 40.41 -23.41
C LYS A 232 1.62 40.33 -23.21
N LEU A 233 1.10 41.50 -22.83
CA LEU A 233 -0.06 42.11 -23.48
C LEU A 233 0.02 41.96 -25.02
N GLU A 234 -1.03 41.43 -25.64
CA GLU A 234 -1.87 42.10 -26.66
C GLU A 234 -2.72 41.09 -27.48
N ASN A 235 -3.99 41.47 -27.71
CA ASN A 235 -4.94 41.03 -28.75
C ASN A 235 -5.91 39.84 -28.52
N ASN A 236 -7.15 40.15 -28.06
CA ASN A 236 -8.46 40.00 -28.76
C ASN A 236 -8.54 38.98 -29.94
N ILE A 237 -9.53 38.07 -30.17
CA ILE A 237 -10.99 37.89 -29.86
C ILE A 237 -11.37 36.34 -29.98
N PRO A 238 -12.64 35.84 -30.05
CA PRO A 238 -13.18 34.80 -29.15
C PRO A 238 -13.56 33.46 -29.83
N ILE A 239 -13.63 32.34 -29.08
CA ILE A 239 -14.36 31.14 -29.55
C ILE A 239 -15.06 30.47 -28.36
N GLU A 240 -16.39 30.59 -28.32
CA GLU A 240 -17.32 29.71 -27.59
C GLU A 240 -17.19 28.27 -28.11
N LYS A 241 -17.18 27.28 -27.20
CA LYS A 241 -17.82 25.98 -27.42
C LYS A 241 -18.38 25.43 -26.11
N ASP A 242 -19.66 25.09 -26.20
CA ASP A 242 -20.50 24.47 -25.19
C ASP A 242 -19.88 23.22 -24.57
N ILE A 243 -19.95 23.13 -23.25
CA ILE A 243 -19.91 21.87 -22.52
C ILE A 243 -21.31 21.68 -21.96
N ASP A 244 -22.01 20.69 -22.50
CA ASP A 244 -23.32 20.27 -22.06
C ASP A 244 -23.31 20.01 -20.55
N ARG A 245 -24.13 20.79 -19.83
CA ARG A 245 -24.52 20.51 -18.45
C ARG A 245 -25.36 19.25 -18.45
N ILE A 246 -24.82 18.15 -17.94
CA ILE A 246 -25.62 16.97 -17.63
C ILE A 246 -26.48 17.32 -16.41
N ASP A 247 -27.80 17.31 -16.62
CA ASP A 247 -28.83 17.56 -15.62
C ASP A 247 -28.73 16.61 -14.42
N GLU A 248 -28.52 17.17 -13.23
CA GLU A 248 -28.46 16.49 -11.91
C GLU A 248 -29.82 15.96 -11.40
N LYS A 249 -30.79 15.67 -12.27
CA LYS A 249 -32.10 15.15 -11.88
C LYS A 249 -32.41 13.83 -12.57
N LYS A 250 -31.77 12.76 -12.10
CA LYS A 250 -32.26 11.37 -12.14
C LYS A 250 -31.38 10.47 -11.28
N ILE A 251 -31.52 10.59 -9.96
CA ILE A 251 -31.19 9.48 -9.06
C ILE A 251 -32.32 8.44 -9.28
N ASN A 252 -32.13 7.57 -10.27
CA ASN A 252 -32.96 6.38 -10.38
C ASN A 252 -32.59 5.44 -9.24
N LYS A 253 -33.43 5.43 -8.19
CA LYS A 253 -33.65 4.21 -7.42
C LYS A 253 -34.36 3.25 -8.35
N ASP A 254 -33.67 2.24 -8.86
CA ASP A 254 -34.19 0.95 -9.38
C ASP A 254 -33.14 0.26 -10.29
N ASP A 255 -32.01 -0.14 -9.70
CA ASP A 255 -30.97 -0.96 -10.37
C ASP A 255 -30.63 -2.20 -9.52
N ASP A 256 -31.62 -2.76 -8.81
CA ASP A 256 -31.44 -3.89 -7.88
C ASP A 256 -31.15 -5.25 -8.57
N ASN A 257 -31.03 -5.28 -9.89
CA ASN A 257 -30.85 -6.52 -10.68
C ASN A 257 -29.50 -6.66 -11.39
N THR A 258 -28.48 -5.87 -11.02
CA THR A 258 -27.13 -5.99 -11.58
C THR A 258 -26.11 -6.52 -10.57
N SER A 259 -25.25 -7.45 -11.00
CA SER A 259 -24.21 -8.06 -10.14
C SER A 259 -23.00 -7.14 -9.95
N VAL A 260 -22.88 -6.10 -10.77
CA VAL A 260 -21.86 -5.05 -10.67
C VAL A 260 -22.57 -3.71 -10.75
N ASN A 261 -22.47 -2.94 -9.66
CA ASN A 261 -23.02 -1.59 -9.57
C ASN A 261 -21.88 -0.58 -9.67
N ILE A 262 -22.08 0.53 -10.39
CA ILE A 262 -21.05 1.56 -10.60
C ILE A 262 -21.63 2.89 -10.14
N HIS A 263 -20.90 3.56 -9.24
CA HIS A 263 -21.29 4.82 -8.64
C HIS A 263 -20.17 5.83 -8.73
N THR A 264 -20.53 7.10 -8.93
CA THR A 264 -19.63 8.22 -8.64
C THR A 264 -19.75 8.55 -7.15
N TYR A 265 -18.63 8.84 -6.50
CA TYR A 265 -18.59 9.08 -5.06
C TYR A 265 -18.00 10.45 -4.73
N ASP A 266 -18.84 11.35 -4.21
CA ASP A 266 -18.54 12.79 -4.09
C ASP A 266 -18.67 13.36 -2.67
N LEU A 267 -18.80 12.51 -1.63
CA LEU A 267 -18.87 13.00 -0.25
C LEU A 267 -17.54 13.61 0.18
N LYS A 268 -17.54 14.91 0.49
CA LYS A 268 -16.35 15.70 0.83
C LYS A 268 -16.38 16.21 2.27
N ASP A 269 -15.23 16.22 2.91
CA ASP A 269 -15.04 16.81 4.23
C ASP A 269 -14.89 18.34 4.15
N GLU A 270 -14.71 18.99 5.31
CA GLU A 270 -14.57 20.44 5.42
C GLU A 270 -13.36 21.02 4.68
N TYR A 271 -12.37 20.19 4.34
CA TYR A 271 -11.20 20.56 3.54
C TYR A 271 -11.39 20.23 2.05
N GLY A 272 -12.53 19.65 1.69
CA GLY A 272 -12.90 19.24 0.34
C GLY A 272 -12.25 17.94 -0.12
N PHE A 273 -11.81 17.07 0.79
CA PHE A 273 -11.30 15.73 0.44
C PHE A 273 -12.42 14.71 0.50
N ILE A 274 -12.39 13.74 -0.41
CA ILE A 274 -13.37 12.66 -0.40
C ILE A 274 -13.21 11.83 0.89
N TYR A 275 -14.32 11.42 1.49
CA TYR A 275 -14.32 10.48 2.60
C TYR A 275 -15.49 9.51 2.53
N SER A 276 -15.28 8.30 3.05
CA SER A 276 -16.33 7.31 3.32
C SER A 276 -16.42 6.97 4.80
N LYS A 277 -17.45 6.21 5.16
CA LYS A 277 -17.65 5.71 6.52
C LYS A 277 -17.57 4.18 6.54
N PHE A 278 -17.02 3.64 7.61
CA PHE A 278 -17.05 2.22 7.92
C PHE A 278 -17.36 2.03 9.41
N ASP A 279 -17.87 0.86 9.78
CA ASP A 279 -18.28 0.56 11.16
C ASP A 279 -19.08 1.72 11.83
N ASN A 280 -20.20 2.07 11.18
CA ASN A 280 -21.11 3.17 11.51
C ASN A 280 -20.57 4.58 11.27
N ASP A 281 -19.66 5.07 12.13
CA ASP A 281 -19.27 6.48 12.19
C ASP A 281 -17.77 6.73 12.01
N LYS A 282 -16.97 5.67 11.82
CA LYS A 282 -15.53 5.80 11.56
C LYS A 282 -15.30 6.26 10.14
N ILE A 283 -14.37 7.19 9.96
CA ILE A 283 -14.16 7.87 8.69
C ILE A 283 -12.90 7.34 8.00
N ILE A 284 -12.98 7.13 6.69
CA ILE A 284 -11.85 6.89 5.78
C ILE A 284 -11.78 8.07 4.82
N ARG A 285 -10.78 8.94 4.96
CA ARG A 285 -10.49 10.02 3.99
C ARG A 285 -9.49 9.53 2.96
N PHE A 286 -9.70 9.90 1.71
CA PHE A 286 -8.84 9.54 0.58
C PHE A 286 -7.86 10.68 0.29
N ILE A 287 -6.56 10.37 0.27
CA ILE A 287 -5.49 11.35 0.03
C ILE A 287 -4.70 11.00 -1.23
N PRO A 288 -4.74 11.82 -2.30
CA PRO A 288 -3.97 11.55 -3.52
C PRO A 288 -2.50 11.94 -3.36
N PHE A 289 -1.60 11.16 -3.97
CA PHE A 289 -0.17 11.47 -4.09
C PHE A 289 0.45 10.84 -5.33
N GLU A 290 1.65 11.26 -5.69
CA GLU A 290 2.33 10.78 -6.89
C GLU A 290 3.06 9.46 -6.66
N HIS A 291 3.04 8.62 -7.68
CA HIS A 291 3.78 7.37 -7.78
C HIS A 291 4.52 7.33 -9.13
N GLY A 292 5.56 8.14 -9.22
CA GLY A 292 6.19 8.54 -10.46
C GLY A 292 5.43 9.69 -11.12
N LYS A 293 5.98 10.23 -12.21
CA LYS A 293 5.28 11.27 -12.98
C LYS A 293 4.04 10.70 -13.63
N ASN A 294 2.97 11.48 -13.62
CA ASN A 294 1.70 11.22 -14.31
C ASN A 294 0.92 10.00 -13.78
N TYR A 295 1.18 9.56 -12.55
CA TYR A 295 0.44 8.47 -11.95
C TYR A 295 0.13 8.79 -10.49
N ILE A 296 -1.16 8.78 -10.16
CA ILE A 296 -1.67 9.12 -8.83
C ILE A 296 -2.15 7.85 -8.13
N CYS A 297 -1.55 7.60 -6.98
CA CYS A 297 -2.00 6.62 -6.01
C CYS A 297 -2.88 7.29 -4.95
N VAL A 298 -3.62 6.47 -4.21
CA VAL A 298 -4.49 6.91 -3.11
C VAL A 298 -4.03 6.32 -1.80
N GLY A 299 -3.77 7.19 -0.82
CA GLY A 299 -3.63 6.81 0.57
C GLY A 299 -4.88 7.11 1.37
N TYR A 300 -4.80 6.82 2.67
CA TYR A 300 -5.95 6.88 3.55
C TYR A 300 -5.62 7.53 4.89
N ILE A 301 -6.53 8.35 5.39
CA ILE A 301 -6.56 8.77 6.80
C ILE A 301 -7.80 8.14 7.43
N ILE A 302 -7.60 7.24 8.38
CA ILE A 302 -8.63 6.33 8.88
C ILE A 302 -8.81 6.50 10.39
N GLY A 303 -10.06 6.62 10.82
CA GLY A 303 -10.47 6.62 12.22
C GLY A 303 -11.21 7.88 12.65
N LYS A 304 -11.68 7.91 13.90
CA LYS A 304 -12.49 8.98 14.51
C LYS A 304 -11.72 9.77 15.57
N ASP A 305 -11.26 9.12 16.63
CA ASP A 305 -10.52 9.80 17.72
C ASP A 305 -9.01 9.62 17.55
N LYS A 306 -8.59 8.42 17.15
CA LYS A 306 -7.21 8.13 16.75
C LYS A 306 -7.14 8.02 15.24
N LYS A 307 -5.99 8.35 14.68
CA LYS A 307 -5.79 8.36 13.23
C LYS A 307 -4.70 7.40 12.83
N LEU A 308 -5.05 6.52 11.91
CA LEU A 308 -4.14 5.77 11.06
C LEU A 308 -3.95 6.55 9.75
N VAL A 309 -2.71 6.79 9.35
CA VAL A 309 -2.37 7.32 8.03
C VAL A 309 -1.65 6.24 7.24
N TYR A 310 -2.12 5.94 6.03
CA TYR A 310 -1.54 4.93 5.13
C TYR A 310 -1.10 5.57 3.81
N ILE A 311 0.19 5.45 3.49
CA ILE A 311 0.84 6.01 2.29
C ILE A 311 1.82 4.97 1.74
N SER A 312 1.37 4.05 0.89
CA SER A 312 2.24 3.15 0.11
C SER A 312 2.55 3.73 -1.26
N ASP A 313 3.52 3.14 -1.97
CA ASP A 313 3.77 3.42 -3.39
C ASP A 313 3.83 4.93 -3.71
N CYS A 314 4.70 5.68 -3.02
CA CYS A 314 4.69 7.14 -3.10
C CYS A 314 6.07 7.68 -3.47
N SER A 315 6.18 8.49 -4.52
CA SER A 315 7.40 9.21 -4.88
C SER A 315 7.43 10.65 -4.42
N ASN A 316 6.25 11.26 -4.27
CA ASN A 316 6.12 12.65 -3.89
C ASN A 316 4.80 12.89 -3.15
N LEU A 317 4.91 13.50 -1.97
CA LEU A 317 3.80 13.92 -1.12
C LEU A 317 3.80 15.44 -1.09
N SER A 318 2.86 16.06 -1.80
CA SER A 318 2.82 17.53 -1.90
C SER A 318 2.64 18.19 -0.54
N SER A 319 3.12 19.42 -0.40
CA SER A 319 3.01 20.21 0.84
C SER A 319 1.55 20.40 1.27
N TYR A 320 0.63 20.54 0.33
CA TYR A 320 -0.80 20.63 0.59
C TYR A 320 -1.34 19.37 1.28
N ILE A 321 -1.01 18.17 0.78
CA ILE A 321 -1.43 16.91 1.38
C ILE A 321 -0.77 16.71 2.74
N LEU A 322 0.53 17.03 2.85
CA LEU A 322 1.24 16.96 4.12
C LEU A 322 0.62 17.88 5.19
N ASN A 323 0.24 19.11 4.83
CA ASN A 323 -0.43 20.04 5.73
C ASN A 323 -1.83 19.55 6.11
N TYR A 324 -2.56 18.97 5.16
CA TYR A 324 -3.85 18.36 5.43
C TYR A 324 -3.74 17.20 6.44
N ILE A 325 -2.77 16.29 6.26
CA ILE A 325 -2.52 15.19 7.21
C ILE A 325 -2.26 15.74 8.63
N LYS A 326 -1.48 16.81 8.74
CA LYS A 326 -1.13 17.44 10.03
C LYS A 326 -2.31 18.06 10.77
N ASN A 327 -3.43 18.33 10.09
CA ASN A 327 -4.64 18.83 10.76
C ASN A 327 -5.32 17.75 11.65
N PHE A 328 -4.91 16.48 11.54
CA PHE A 328 -5.53 15.36 12.23
C PHE A 328 -4.68 14.86 13.41
N GLU A 329 -4.63 15.61 14.50
CA GLU A 329 -3.96 15.18 15.73
C GLU A 329 -4.93 14.53 16.74
N PRO A 330 -4.53 13.43 17.43
CA PRO A 330 -3.26 12.73 17.31
C PRO A 330 -3.22 11.72 16.15
N ILE A 331 -2.11 11.68 15.42
CA ILE A 331 -1.78 10.58 14.50
C ILE A 331 -1.13 9.47 15.31
N GLU A 332 -1.85 8.39 15.54
CA GLU A 332 -1.36 7.28 16.35
C GLU A 332 -0.41 6.39 15.55
N ILE A 333 -0.76 6.13 14.28
CA ILE A 333 0.00 5.21 13.41
C ILE A 333 0.16 5.85 12.03
N LEU A 334 1.39 5.86 11.53
CA LEU A 334 1.74 6.11 10.14
C LEU A 334 2.29 4.83 9.52
N ILE A 335 1.71 4.39 8.41
CA ILE A 335 2.23 3.32 7.57
C ILE A 335 2.71 3.96 6.27
N ILE A 336 4.00 3.83 5.95
CA ILE A 336 4.62 4.60 4.87
C ILE A 336 5.62 3.79 4.02
N ASP A 337 5.63 4.06 2.72
CA ASP A 337 6.52 3.46 1.71
C ASP A 337 8.02 3.59 2.08
N ALA A 338 8.84 2.62 1.71
CA ALA A 338 10.29 2.61 1.95
C ALA A 338 11.00 1.55 1.08
N LEU A 339 11.19 1.82 -0.22
CA LEU A 339 11.69 0.80 -1.16
C LEU A 339 13.16 0.41 -0.95
N PHE A 340 14.02 1.41 -0.73
CA PHE A 340 15.47 1.30 -0.52
C PHE A 340 15.90 2.15 0.67
N TYR A 341 17.13 1.98 1.19
CA TYR A 341 17.63 2.80 2.30
C TYR A 341 17.72 4.29 1.94
N THR A 342 18.58 4.66 0.99
CA THR A 342 18.77 6.07 0.58
C THR A 342 18.61 6.28 -0.93
N ARG A 343 18.88 5.24 -1.74
CA ARG A 343 18.76 5.25 -3.21
C ARG A 343 17.44 5.86 -3.69
N LYS A 344 17.54 6.90 -4.53
CA LYS A 344 16.40 7.50 -5.22
C LYS A 344 15.75 6.48 -6.16
N HIS A 345 14.42 6.47 -6.15
CA HIS A 345 13.61 5.72 -7.09
C HIS A 345 12.60 6.65 -7.76
N TYR A 346 12.22 6.33 -9.00
CA TYR A 346 11.30 7.16 -9.77
C TYR A 346 9.91 7.23 -9.14
N SER A 347 9.41 6.10 -8.65
CA SER A 347 8.04 5.97 -8.14
C SER A 347 7.90 5.76 -6.62
N HIS A 348 9.01 5.71 -5.87
CA HIS A 348 8.97 5.31 -4.47
C HIS A 348 9.88 6.15 -3.59
N PHE A 349 9.50 6.30 -2.33
CA PHE A 349 10.34 6.87 -1.30
C PHE A 349 11.40 5.87 -0.86
N SER A 350 12.57 6.39 -0.53
CA SER A 350 13.54 5.66 0.28
C SER A 350 13.18 5.74 1.77
N LEU A 351 13.67 4.79 2.57
CA LEU A 351 13.51 4.76 4.02
C LEU A 351 13.96 6.09 4.65
N HIS A 352 15.07 6.65 4.15
CA HIS A 352 15.55 7.96 4.56
C HIS A 352 14.52 9.08 4.30
N GLN A 353 13.89 9.12 3.12
CA GLN A 353 12.85 10.11 2.82
C GLN A 353 11.63 9.92 3.73
N SER A 354 11.20 8.68 3.94
CA SER A 354 10.03 8.35 4.74
C SER A 354 10.23 8.63 6.23
N ILE A 355 11.45 8.43 6.76
CA ILE A 355 11.80 8.89 8.12
C ILE A 355 11.69 10.42 8.21
N LYS A 356 12.17 11.18 7.22
CA LYS A 356 12.03 12.65 7.23
C LYS A 356 10.56 13.08 7.19
N ILE A 357 9.74 12.42 6.37
CA ILE A 357 8.28 12.68 6.32
C ILE A 357 7.62 12.35 7.66
N ALA A 358 7.95 11.20 8.26
CA ALA A 358 7.43 10.81 9.56
C ALA A 358 7.79 11.82 10.66
N LEU A 359 9.02 12.34 10.67
CA LEU A 359 9.43 13.39 11.62
C LEU A 359 8.68 14.72 11.41
N LEU A 360 8.20 15.00 10.20
CA LEU A 360 7.33 16.15 9.93
C LEU A 360 5.90 15.90 10.40
N ILE A 361 5.38 14.68 10.21
CA ILE A 361 4.01 14.27 10.58
C ILE A 361 3.87 14.05 12.09
N LYS A 362 4.95 13.62 12.76
CA LYS A 362 5.02 13.31 14.21
C LYS A 362 3.97 12.29 14.70
N PRO A 363 3.83 11.11 14.05
CA PRO A 363 2.96 10.06 14.56
C PRO A 363 3.56 9.40 15.82
N LYS A 364 2.74 8.73 16.64
CA LYS A 364 3.28 7.95 17.77
C LYS A 364 4.03 6.70 17.31
N LYS A 365 3.56 6.03 16.26
CA LYS A 365 4.19 4.82 15.69
C LYS A 365 4.31 4.92 14.17
N VAL A 366 5.44 4.46 13.64
CA VAL A 366 5.72 4.39 12.20
C VAL A 366 6.03 2.94 11.82
N TYR A 367 5.32 2.46 10.81
CA TYR A 367 5.56 1.16 10.19
C TYR A 367 5.92 1.36 8.72
N PHE A 368 7.12 0.97 8.35
CA PHE A 368 7.55 1.03 6.96
C PHE A 368 7.08 -0.21 6.19
N VAL A 369 6.62 0.01 4.95
CA VAL A 369 6.16 -1.01 3.99
C VAL A 369 6.77 -0.74 2.61
N GLY A 370 6.53 -1.62 1.63
CA GLY A 370 7.04 -1.45 0.26
C GLY A 370 8.51 -1.80 0.08
N MET A 371 9.14 -2.35 1.12
CA MET A 371 10.57 -2.63 1.10
C MET A 371 10.97 -3.68 0.07
N SER A 372 12.00 -3.38 -0.71
CA SER A 372 12.69 -4.37 -1.52
C SER A 372 13.61 -5.26 -0.68
N CYS A 373 14.19 -6.29 -1.31
CA CYS A 373 15.21 -7.13 -0.69
C CYS A 373 16.54 -6.40 -0.36
N ALA A 374 16.67 -5.10 -0.67
CA ALA A 374 17.81 -4.30 -0.23
C ALA A 374 17.75 -3.98 1.27
N ILE A 375 16.54 -3.87 1.83
CA ILE A 375 16.32 -3.56 3.25
C ILE A 375 16.20 -4.87 4.02
N GLU A 376 17.19 -5.18 4.85
CA GLU A 376 17.21 -6.37 5.72
C GLU A 376 16.48 -6.09 7.02
N HIS A 377 15.57 -6.97 7.41
CA HIS A 377 14.61 -6.72 8.47
C HIS A 377 15.25 -6.51 9.85
N ASN A 378 16.18 -7.38 10.25
CA ASN A 378 16.68 -7.41 11.64
C ASN A 378 17.60 -6.24 11.94
N ILE A 379 18.65 -6.05 11.12
CA ILE A 379 19.62 -4.98 11.32
C ILE A 379 18.99 -3.60 11.16
N THR A 380 18.02 -3.46 10.24
CA THR A 380 17.30 -2.20 10.07
C THR A 380 16.41 -1.91 11.26
N ASN A 381 15.70 -2.91 11.81
CA ASN A 381 14.91 -2.70 13.02
C ASN A 381 15.76 -2.38 14.26
N LEU A 382 16.97 -2.93 14.37
CA LEU A 382 17.93 -2.49 15.39
C LEU A 382 18.25 -1.00 15.20
N PHE A 383 18.57 -0.56 13.98
CA PHE A 383 18.81 0.85 13.68
C PHE A 383 17.60 1.74 14.01
N LEU A 384 16.40 1.35 13.59
CA LEU A 384 15.16 2.09 13.86
C LEU A 384 14.82 2.13 15.36
N GLN A 385 15.18 1.11 16.14
CA GLN A 385 15.07 1.14 17.59
C GLN A 385 16.01 2.19 18.20
N LYS A 386 17.26 2.30 17.74
CA LYS A 386 18.18 3.36 18.18
C LYS A 386 17.66 4.74 17.77
N LEU A 387 17.09 4.85 16.57
CA LEU A 387 16.44 6.08 16.10
C LEU A 387 15.24 6.48 16.97
N SER A 388 14.43 5.51 17.40
CA SER A 388 13.29 5.73 18.30
C SER A 388 13.72 6.28 19.66
N LYS A 389 14.92 5.89 20.15
CA LYS A 389 15.48 6.48 21.38
C LYS A 389 15.89 7.95 21.20
N LYS A 390 16.30 8.32 19.99
CA LYS A 390 16.66 9.72 19.63
C LYS A 390 15.42 10.61 19.48
N TYR A 391 14.29 10.04 19.06
CA TYR A 391 13.01 10.73 18.90
C TYR A 391 11.93 10.04 19.76
N PRO A 392 11.89 10.30 21.08
CA PRO A 392 11.10 9.51 22.02
C PRO A 392 9.58 9.57 21.80
N ASP A 393 9.08 10.59 21.11
CA ASP A 393 7.66 10.75 20.79
C ASP A 393 7.19 9.84 19.64
N THR A 394 8.12 9.25 18.88
CA THR A 394 7.83 8.44 17.70
C THR A 394 8.64 7.15 17.70
N SER A 395 7.96 6.01 17.76
CA SER A 395 8.61 4.71 17.54
C SER A 395 8.65 4.36 16.05
N PHE A 396 9.78 3.83 15.57
CA PHE A 396 9.98 3.43 14.19
C PHE A 396 10.21 1.93 14.08
N SER A 397 9.57 1.28 13.11
CA SER A 397 9.82 -0.13 12.80
C SER A 397 9.50 -0.48 11.35
N LEU A 398 10.16 -1.47 10.79
CA LEU A 398 9.71 -2.14 9.57
C LEU A 398 8.54 -3.06 9.92
N ALA A 399 7.49 -3.03 9.11
CA ALA A 399 6.46 -4.06 9.15
C ALA A 399 7.01 -5.41 8.68
N HIS A 400 6.28 -6.47 8.97
CA HIS A 400 6.48 -7.79 8.37
C HIS A 400 5.14 -8.47 8.16
N ASP A 401 5.10 -9.43 7.25
CA ASP A 401 3.92 -10.22 6.98
C ASP A 401 3.45 -10.93 8.26
N GLY A 402 2.14 -10.95 8.48
CA GLY A 402 1.50 -11.48 9.68
C GLY A 402 1.61 -10.59 10.93
N LEU A 403 2.22 -9.40 10.83
CA LEU A 403 2.21 -8.44 11.95
C LEU A 403 0.77 -8.02 12.26
N PHE A 404 0.39 -8.10 13.54
CA PHE A 404 -0.86 -7.56 14.06
C PHE A 404 -0.58 -6.39 14.99
N ILE A 405 -1.33 -5.30 14.83
CA ILE A 405 -1.29 -4.13 15.70
C ILE A 405 -2.70 -3.87 16.22
N PRO A 406 -2.93 -3.99 17.54
CA PRO A 406 -4.17 -3.53 18.16
C PRO A 406 -4.36 -2.03 17.89
N PHE A 407 -5.51 -1.68 17.33
CA PHE A 407 -5.84 -0.30 17.01
C PHE A 407 -7.34 -0.10 17.12
N ASP A 408 -7.72 0.96 17.82
CA ASP A 408 -9.11 1.38 17.94
C ASP A 408 -9.30 2.61 17.05
N PHE A 409 -10.09 2.40 16.00
CA PHE A 409 -10.22 3.31 14.87
C PHE A 409 -11.13 4.49 15.20
#